data_AF-A0A5B8FQJ7-F1
#
_entry.id   AF-A0A5B8FQJ7-F1
#
_cell.length_a   1.000
_cell.length_b   1.000
_cell.length_c   1.000
_cell.angle_alpha   90.00
_cell.angle_beta   90.00
_cell.angle_gamma   90.00
#
_symmetry.space_group_name_H-M   'P 1'
#
loop_
_entity.id
_entity.type
_entity.pdbx_description
1 polymer ?
#
loop_
_entity_poly.entity_id
_entity_poly.type
_entity_poly.pdbx_seq_one_letter_code
_entity_poly.pdbx_strand_id
1 'polypeptide(L)'
;MLSQQFDASLLPYVSDKTRASLTQSWETLDADQRARFFIAVSPKGPFGSSWAGASSASTDADLQRIALQKCEQYSRGACGLAVSKGRNIAYAETPRTLSYPTTLDTAEIPFLNTKQRGQLGLEYTARPFAALALSRTGFYGYVTGRSSEAAARREAMSLCEGTPKERTCFIYSVGTKVVFGPDTKIY
;
A
#
# COMPACT_ATOMS: atom_id res chain seq x y z
N MET A 1 -3.56 -18.10 29.95
CA MET A 1 -2.50 -17.21 29.44
C MET A 1 -3.15 -16.10 28.65
N LEU A 2 -3.10 -14.86 29.13
CA LEU A 2 -3.62 -13.70 28.40
C LEU A 2 -2.74 -13.50 27.17
N SER A 3 -3.26 -13.81 25.99
CA SER A 3 -2.60 -13.50 24.72
C SER A 3 -2.49 -11.99 24.62
N GLN A 4 -1.26 -11.46 24.71
CA GLN A 4 -1.04 -10.02 24.56
C GLN A 4 -1.38 -9.64 23.11
N GLN A 5 -2.61 -9.16 22.94
CA GLN A 5 -3.19 -8.67 21.70
C GLN A 5 -2.75 -7.23 21.44
N PHE A 6 -2.95 -6.76 20.20
CA PHE A 6 -2.80 -5.37 19.83
C PHE A 6 -3.51 -4.43 20.82
N ASP A 7 -2.79 -3.42 21.29
CA ASP A 7 -3.29 -2.33 22.11
C ASP A 7 -2.94 -1.00 21.44
N ALA A 8 -3.96 -0.29 20.95
CA ALA A 8 -3.79 0.99 20.28
C ALA A 8 -3.25 2.09 21.23
N SER A 9 -3.42 1.96 22.55
CA SER A 9 -2.92 2.94 23.55
C SER A 9 -1.40 2.95 23.66
N LEU A 10 -0.73 1.86 23.25
CA LEU A 10 0.73 1.73 23.27
C LEU A 10 1.41 2.24 22.00
N LEU A 11 0.65 2.64 20.97
CA LEU A 11 1.24 3.18 19.73
C LEU A 11 1.92 4.53 19.98
N PRO A 12 3.17 4.76 19.58
CA PRO A 12 3.77 6.07 19.75
C PRO A 12 3.33 7.04 18.64
N TYR A 13 3.42 8.34 18.92
CA TYR A 13 3.27 9.47 17.96
C TYR A 13 1.90 9.69 17.31
N VAL A 14 0.96 8.74 17.43
CA VAL A 14 -0.38 8.86 16.84
C VAL A 14 -1.36 9.58 17.77
N SER A 15 -2.34 10.28 17.19
CA SER A 15 -3.41 10.97 17.92
C SER A 15 -4.41 9.99 18.55
N ASP A 16 -5.16 10.44 19.56
CA ASP A 16 -6.22 9.63 20.17
C ASP A 16 -7.30 9.21 19.18
N LYS A 17 -7.65 10.10 18.23
CA LYS A 17 -8.55 9.78 17.12
C LYS A 17 -8.01 8.63 16.27
N THR A 18 -6.71 8.63 15.99
CA THR A 18 -6.05 7.55 15.25
C THR A 18 -6.08 6.25 16.05
N ARG A 19 -5.81 6.29 17.36
CA ARG A 19 -5.90 5.10 18.23
C ARG A 19 -7.30 4.50 18.20
N ALA A 20 -8.33 5.33 18.37
CA ALA A 20 -9.73 4.88 18.32
C ALA A 20 -10.09 4.24 16.97
N SER A 21 -9.66 4.84 15.85
CA SER A 21 -9.87 4.27 14.51
C SER A 21 -9.16 2.93 14.31
N LEU A 22 -7.96 2.77 14.85
CA LEU A 22 -7.21 1.52 14.78
C LEU A 22 -7.82 0.43 15.68
N THR A 23 -8.33 0.77 16.86
CA THR A 23 -9.10 -0.14 17.71
C THR A 23 -10.32 -0.66 16.97
N GLN A 24 -11.12 0.25 16.38
CA GLN A 24 -12.29 -0.14 15.60
C GLN A 24 -11.92 -1.03 14.42
N SER A 25 -10.84 -0.70 13.69
CA SER A 25 -10.36 -1.52 12.58
C SER A 25 -10.00 -2.92 13.06
N TRP A 26 -9.22 -3.04 14.14
CA TRP A 26 -8.82 -4.32 14.73
C TRP A 26 -10.00 -5.20 15.15
N GLU A 27 -11.02 -4.60 15.76
CA GLU A 27 -12.23 -5.31 16.21
C GLU A 27 -12.99 -5.93 15.04
N THR A 28 -12.98 -5.30 13.87
CA THR A 28 -13.60 -5.86 12.65
C THR A 28 -12.81 -6.99 11.99
N LEU A 29 -11.55 -7.19 12.37
CA LEU A 29 -10.71 -8.23 11.78
C LEU A 29 -11.01 -9.61 12.37
N ASP A 30 -10.96 -10.63 11.52
CA ASP A 30 -10.96 -12.04 11.96
C ASP A 30 -9.60 -12.45 12.55
N ALA A 31 -9.51 -13.67 13.09
CA ALA A 31 -8.31 -14.16 13.75
C ALA A 31 -7.08 -14.22 12.81
N ASP A 32 -7.26 -14.60 11.55
CA ASP A 32 -6.19 -14.71 10.58
C ASP A 32 -5.66 -13.32 10.18
N GLN A 33 -6.58 -12.38 9.96
CA GLN A 33 -6.26 -10.98 9.68
C GLN A 33 -5.54 -10.32 10.86
N ARG A 34 -5.98 -10.58 12.10
CA ARG A 34 -5.32 -10.10 13.32
C ARG A 34 -3.90 -10.64 13.46
N ALA A 35 -3.69 -11.93 13.20
CA ALA A 35 -2.37 -12.55 13.22
C ALA A 35 -1.41 -11.96 12.15
N ARG A 36 -1.94 -11.28 11.13
CA ARG A 36 -1.21 -10.72 10.00
C ARG A 36 -1.37 -9.20 9.90
N PHE A 37 -1.62 -8.54 11.03
CA PHE A 37 -1.77 -7.08 11.09
C PHE A 37 -0.44 -6.38 11.39
N PHE A 38 -0.12 -5.37 10.59
CA PHE A 38 1.07 -4.55 10.73
C PHE A 38 0.70 -3.07 10.75
N ILE A 39 1.39 -2.30 11.60
CA ILE A 39 1.26 -0.85 11.68
C ILE A 39 2.65 -0.22 11.68
N ALA A 40 2.84 0.73 10.78
CA ALA A 40 3.97 1.64 10.75
C ALA A 40 3.52 3.05 11.16
N VAL A 41 4.36 3.75 11.91
CA VAL A 41 4.11 5.12 12.40
C VAL A 41 5.32 6.01 12.12
N SER A 42 5.05 7.30 11.90
CA SER A 42 6.05 8.35 11.81
C SER A 42 6.11 9.13 13.12
N PRO A 43 7.29 9.61 13.57
CA PRO A 43 7.38 10.57 14.68
C PRO A 43 6.60 11.87 14.45
N LYS A 44 6.24 12.16 13.19
CA LYS A 44 5.40 13.31 12.80
C LYS A 44 3.90 13.07 12.97
N GLY A 45 3.48 11.84 13.29
CA GLY A 45 2.07 11.46 13.51
C GLY A 45 1.39 10.61 12.43
N PRO A 46 1.70 10.74 11.13
CA PRO A 46 1.13 9.84 10.12
C PRO A 46 1.45 8.37 10.35
N PHE A 47 0.57 7.51 9.86
CA PHE A 47 0.71 6.06 10.00
C PHE A 47 0.28 5.33 8.71
N GLY A 48 0.61 4.05 8.63
CA GLY A 48 0.13 3.12 7.61
C GLY A 48 -0.12 1.76 8.22
N SER A 49 -1.20 1.10 7.78
CA SER A 49 -1.53 -0.26 8.23
C SER A 49 -1.79 -1.21 7.06
N SER A 50 -1.57 -2.49 7.31
CA SER A 50 -1.86 -3.57 6.35
C SER A 50 -2.19 -4.86 7.09
N TRP A 51 -3.09 -5.62 6.51
CA TRP A 51 -3.55 -6.92 6.99
C TRP A 51 -3.97 -7.75 5.79
N ALA A 52 -4.03 -9.06 5.99
CA ALA A 52 -4.51 -10.00 4.99
C ALA A 52 -5.05 -11.24 5.69
N GLY A 53 -6.12 -11.82 5.14
CA GLY A 53 -6.63 -13.12 5.59
C GLY A 53 -5.74 -14.27 5.13
N ALA A 54 -6.07 -15.49 5.58
CA ALA A 54 -5.29 -16.69 5.29
C ALA A 54 -5.17 -17.00 3.79
N SER A 55 -6.19 -16.69 2.99
CA SER A 55 -6.20 -16.95 1.53
C SER A 55 -5.42 -15.94 0.70
N SER A 56 -4.89 -14.88 1.30
CA SER A 56 -4.13 -13.85 0.57
C SER A 56 -2.76 -14.36 0.15
N ALA A 57 -2.37 -14.05 -1.08
CA ALA A 57 -1.04 -14.33 -1.60
C ALA A 57 0.06 -13.39 -1.06
N SER A 58 -0.29 -12.38 -0.26
CA SER A 58 0.69 -11.49 0.36
C SER A 58 1.50 -12.27 1.38
N THR A 59 2.81 -12.03 1.48
CA THR A 59 3.65 -12.54 2.58
C THR A 59 3.65 -11.58 3.77
N ASP A 60 4.19 -11.99 4.92
CA ASP A 60 4.38 -11.07 6.06
C ASP A 60 5.33 -9.91 5.71
N ALA A 61 6.36 -10.19 4.90
CA ALA A 61 7.27 -9.17 4.39
C ALA A 61 6.56 -8.17 3.46
N ASP A 62 5.62 -8.63 2.63
CA ASP A 62 4.79 -7.75 1.82
C ASP A 62 3.94 -6.83 2.70
N LEU A 63 3.27 -7.37 3.70
CA LEU A 63 2.40 -6.60 4.59
C LEU A 63 3.23 -5.55 5.35
N GLN A 64 4.33 -5.96 5.98
CA GLN A 64 5.24 -5.04 6.65
C GLN A 64 5.69 -3.89 5.73
N ARG A 65 6.15 -4.22 4.51
CA ARG A 65 6.55 -3.22 3.51
C ARG A 65 5.39 -2.31 3.10
N ILE A 66 4.20 -2.85 2.88
CA ILE A 66 3.02 -2.07 2.48
C ILE A 66 2.61 -1.09 3.60
N ALA A 67 2.63 -1.52 4.87
CA ALA A 67 2.38 -0.64 6.00
C ALA A 67 3.40 0.53 6.04
N LEU A 68 4.69 0.22 5.89
CA LEU A 68 5.76 1.22 5.81
C LEU A 68 5.55 2.18 4.65
N GLN A 69 5.37 1.69 3.42
CA GLN A 69 5.14 2.52 2.24
C GLN A 69 3.92 3.44 2.39
N LYS A 70 2.82 2.95 2.98
CA LYS A 70 1.62 3.78 3.25
C LYS A 70 1.93 4.91 4.24
N CYS A 71 2.72 4.62 5.27
CA CYS A 71 3.16 5.62 6.26
C CYS A 71 4.10 6.64 5.62
N GLU A 72 5.15 6.18 4.93
CA GLU A 72 6.19 7.01 4.32
C GLU A 72 5.64 8.01 3.32
N GLN A 73 4.63 7.59 2.56
CA GLN A 73 3.94 8.47 1.62
C GLN A 73 3.20 9.63 2.30
N TYR A 74 2.58 9.37 3.46
CA TYR A 74 1.90 10.41 4.22
C TYR A 74 2.88 11.29 5.01
N SER A 75 3.92 10.70 5.59
CA SER A 75 4.90 11.41 6.40
C SER A 75 5.95 12.16 5.57
N ARG A 76 6.05 11.85 4.27
CA ARG A 76 7.12 12.29 3.37
C ARG A 76 8.50 12.01 3.95
N GLY A 77 8.68 10.87 4.60
CA GLY A 77 9.90 10.53 5.32
C GLY A 77 9.93 9.08 5.78
N ALA A 78 10.99 8.70 6.48
CA ALA A 78 11.08 7.37 7.08
C ALA A 78 9.98 7.16 8.14
N CYS A 79 9.58 5.90 8.25
CA CYS A 79 8.65 5.44 9.27
C CYS A 79 9.27 4.24 10.01
N GLY A 80 8.73 3.94 11.17
CA GLY A 80 9.10 2.76 11.95
C GLY A 80 7.91 1.87 12.22
N LEU A 81 8.17 0.59 12.50
CA LEU A 81 7.12 -0.35 12.88
C LEU A 81 6.76 -0.18 14.35
N ALA A 82 5.46 -0.22 14.65
CA ALA A 82 4.93 -0.21 16.01
C ALA A 82 4.11 -1.47 16.31
N VAL A 83 3.61 -2.16 15.27
CA VAL A 83 2.89 -3.43 15.39
C VAL A 83 3.37 -4.39 14.32
N SER A 84 3.66 -5.62 14.74
CA SER A 84 4.02 -6.73 13.85
C SER A 84 3.22 -7.96 14.23
N LYS A 85 2.58 -8.59 13.24
CA LYS A 85 1.76 -9.81 13.43
C LYS A 85 0.74 -9.67 14.57
N GLY A 86 0.05 -8.53 14.62
CA GLY A 86 -0.98 -8.24 15.62
C GLY A 86 -0.48 -7.96 17.03
N ARG A 87 0.83 -7.73 17.22
CA ARG A 87 1.43 -7.44 18.52
C ARG A 87 2.17 -6.12 18.50
N ASN A 88 1.98 -5.30 19.54
CA ASN A 88 2.82 -4.13 19.75
C ASN A 88 4.27 -4.56 19.91
N ILE A 89 5.18 -3.82 19.29
CA ILE A 89 6.62 -4.02 19.39
C ILE A 89 7.29 -2.71 19.85
N ALA A 90 8.52 -2.80 20.34
CA ALA A 90 9.33 -1.62 20.56
C ALA A 90 9.51 -0.88 19.22
N TYR A 91 9.17 0.41 19.21
CA TYR A 91 9.28 1.21 18.01
C TYR A 91 10.74 1.34 17.59
N ALA A 92 10.99 1.08 16.31
CA ALA A 92 12.27 1.32 15.66
C ALA A 92 12.01 1.92 14.28
N GLU A 93 12.63 3.08 14.01
CA GLU A 93 12.62 3.66 12.67
C GLU A 93 13.32 2.71 11.70
N THR A 94 12.74 2.58 10.50
CA THR A 94 13.28 1.70 9.45
C THR A 94 13.72 2.52 8.25
N PRO A 95 14.75 2.09 7.51
CA PRO A 95 15.09 2.69 6.23
C PRO A 95 13.88 2.73 5.31
N ARG A 96 13.78 3.80 4.50
CA ARG A 96 12.66 3.98 3.58
C ARG A 96 12.56 2.83 2.58
N THR A 97 11.34 2.39 2.36
CA THR A 97 10.97 1.32 1.42
C THR A 97 10.15 1.82 0.23
N LEU A 98 9.64 3.06 0.31
CA LEU A 98 8.94 3.73 -0.77
C LEU A 98 9.92 4.53 -1.62
N SER A 99 10.06 4.13 -2.87
CA SER A 99 10.82 4.82 -3.91
C SER A 99 9.89 5.59 -4.86
N TYR A 100 10.45 6.59 -5.54
CA TYR A 100 9.79 7.36 -6.60
C TYR A 100 10.67 7.31 -7.86
N PRO A 101 10.77 6.14 -8.52
CA PRO A 101 11.60 6.01 -9.71
C PRO A 101 11.01 6.85 -10.85
N THR A 102 11.84 7.23 -11.82
CA THR A 102 11.37 7.90 -13.05
C THR A 102 10.99 6.92 -14.14
N THR A 103 11.53 5.70 -14.07
CA THR A 103 11.33 4.62 -15.03
C THR A 103 10.65 3.46 -14.35
N LEU A 104 9.74 2.81 -15.05
CA LEU A 104 8.98 1.68 -14.55
C LEU A 104 9.91 0.48 -14.36
N ASP A 105 9.98 0.02 -13.12
CA ASP A 105 10.39 -1.33 -12.75
C ASP A 105 9.21 -1.98 -12.02
N THR A 106 8.70 -3.10 -12.55
CA THR A 106 7.54 -3.80 -11.98
C THR A 106 7.85 -4.39 -10.61
N ALA A 107 9.11 -4.71 -10.32
CA ALA A 107 9.53 -5.24 -9.02
C ALA A 107 9.47 -4.19 -7.90
N GLU A 108 9.53 -2.90 -8.26
CA GLU A 108 9.57 -1.78 -7.31
C GLU A 108 8.20 -1.11 -7.10
N ILE A 109 7.16 -1.53 -7.82
CA ILE A 109 5.82 -0.90 -7.76
C ILE A 109 5.29 -0.91 -6.31
N PRO A 110 5.00 0.25 -5.70
CA PRO A 110 4.58 0.31 -4.30
C PRO A 110 3.18 -0.28 -4.09
N PHE A 111 2.88 -0.63 -2.83
CA PHE A 111 1.56 -1.11 -2.36
C PHE A 111 1.12 -2.49 -2.89
N LEU A 112 1.71 -2.99 -3.97
CA LEU A 112 1.47 -4.34 -4.48
C LEU A 112 2.29 -5.37 -3.70
N ASN A 113 1.78 -6.59 -3.57
CA ASN A 113 2.54 -7.71 -3.06
C ASN A 113 3.48 -8.31 -4.13
N THR A 114 4.40 -9.17 -3.69
CA THR A 114 5.41 -9.78 -4.56
C THR A 114 4.79 -10.57 -5.72
N LYS A 115 3.69 -11.31 -5.49
CA LYS A 115 3.00 -12.06 -6.56
C LYS A 115 2.44 -11.13 -7.64
N GLN A 116 1.77 -10.05 -7.25
CA GLN A 116 1.19 -9.07 -8.17
C GLN A 116 2.28 -8.37 -9.00
N ARG A 117 3.40 -8.00 -8.37
CA ARG A 117 4.58 -7.43 -9.06
C ARG A 117 5.14 -8.39 -10.10
N GLY A 118 5.26 -9.66 -9.75
CA GLY A 118 5.70 -10.72 -10.67
C GLY A 118 4.75 -10.89 -11.85
N GLN A 119 3.44 -10.91 -11.62
CA GLN A 119 2.43 -10.99 -12.68
C GLN A 119 2.50 -9.79 -13.63
N LEU A 120 2.61 -8.57 -13.09
CA LEU A 120 2.80 -7.37 -13.91
C LEU A 120 4.10 -7.43 -14.73
N GLY A 121 5.19 -7.97 -14.20
CA GLY A 121 6.43 -8.14 -14.94
C GLY A 121 6.29 -9.05 -16.16
N LEU A 122 5.37 -10.03 -16.11
CA LEU A 122 5.08 -10.93 -17.23
C LEU A 122 4.09 -10.31 -18.23
N GLU A 123 3.09 -9.59 -17.75
CA GLU A 123 1.94 -9.16 -18.56
C GLU A 123 2.06 -7.71 -19.08
N TYR A 124 2.70 -6.82 -18.31
CA TYR A 124 2.82 -5.41 -18.66
C TYR A 124 4.02 -5.19 -19.59
N THR A 125 3.83 -5.53 -20.86
CA THR A 125 4.81 -5.20 -21.89
C THR A 125 4.63 -3.73 -22.31
N ALA A 126 5.70 -2.95 -22.28
CA ALA A 126 5.69 -1.57 -22.76
C ALA A 126 5.34 -1.52 -24.26
N ARG A 127 4.06 -1.28 -24.54
CA ARG A 127 3.54 -0.96 -25.88
C ARG A 127 3.23 0.53 -25.96
N PRO A 128 3.16 1.11 -27.18
CA PRO A 128 2.64 2.45 -27.34
C PRO A 128 1.32 2.63 -26.59
N PHE A 129 1.21 3.76 -25.87
CA PHE A 129 0.00 4.14 -25.14
C PHE A 129 -0.47 3.07 -24.15
N ALA A 130 0.44 2.65 -23.27
CA ALA A 130 0.13 1.86 -22.08
C ALA A 130 -0.02 2.75 -20.84
N ALA A 131 -0.77 2.30 -19.85
CA ALA A 131 -0.87 2.96 -18.55
C ALA A 131 -1.14 1.94 -17.45
N LEU A 132 -0.66 2.24 -16.25
CA LEU A 132 -0.88 1.47 -15.03
C LEU A 132 -1.42 2.41 -13.95
N ALA A 133 -2.55 2.04 -13.36
CA ALA A 133 -3.14 2.68 -12.20
C ALA A 133 -3.06 1.76 -10.98
N LEU A 134 -2.89 2.36 -9.80
CA LEU A 134 -2.75 1.66 -8.53
C LEU A 134 -3.70 2.25 -7.50
N SER A 135 -4.08 1.44 -6.53
CA SER A 135 -4.62 1.87 -5.26
C SER A 135 -3.62 1.58 -4.14
N ARG A 136 -3.72 2.32 -3.05
CA ARG A 136 -2.93 2.04 -1.84
C ARG A 136 -3.32 0.75 -1.13
N THR A 137 -4.49 0.23 -1.44
CA THR A 137 -5.02 -1.02 -0.89
C THR A 137 -4.56 -2.23 -1.70
N GLY A 138 -3.68 -2.05 -2.69
CA GLY A 138 -3.07 -3.13 -3.45
C GLY A 138 -3.90 -3.57 -4.66
N PHE A 139 -4.90 -2.79 -5.06
CA PHE A 139 -5.60 -2.99 -6.34
C PHE A 139 -4.83 -2.26 -7.44
N TYR A 140 -4.96 -2.76 -8.67
CA TYR A 140 -4.34 -2.15 -9.83
C TYR A 140 -5.17 -2.44 -11.08
N GLY A 141 -4.98 -1.60 -12.08
CA GLY A 141 -5.54 -1.78 -13.42
C GLY A 141 -4.53 -1.29 -14.44
N TYR A 142 -4.36 -2.03 -15.53
CA TYR A 142 -3.44 -1.65 -16.60
C TYR A 142 -4.05 -1.90 -17.97
N VAL A 143 -3.56 -1.15 -18.94
CA VAL A 143 -3.88 -1.34 -20.36
C VAL A 143 -2.64 -1.11 -21.20
N THR A 144 -2.62 -1.72 -22.38
CA THR A 144 -1.56 -1.55 -23.38
C THR A 144 -2.18 -1.33 -24.76
N GLY A 145 -1.44 -0.70 -25.68
CA GLY A 145 -1.84 -0.60 -27.09
C GLY A 145 -3.11 0.20 -27.33
N ARG A 146 -3.38 1.25 -26.55
CA ARG A 146 -4.54 2.13 -26.77
C ARG A 146 -4.27 3.12 -27.90
N SER A 147 -5.32 3.83 -28.34
CA SER A 147 -5.21 4.81 -29.43
C SER A 147 -4.54 6.13 -29.02
N SER A 148 -4.42 6.39 -27.72
CA SER A 148 -3.76 7.58 -27.16
C SER A 148 -3.39 7.37 -25.69
N GLU A 149 -2.46 8.18 -25.18
CA GLU A 149 -2.14 8.24 -23.74
C GLU A 149 -3.38 8.57 -22.89
N ALA A 150 -4.21 9.52 -23.34
CA ALA A 150 -5.41 9.91 -22.62
C ALA A 150 -6.42 8.75 -22.51
N ALA A 151 -6.56 7.95 -23.58
CA ALA A 151 -7.37 6.73 -23.53
C ALA A 151 -6.78 5.70 -22.57
N ALA A 152 -5.46 5.49 -22.61
CA ALA A 152 -4.77 4.56 -21.71
C ALA A 152 -4.97 4.91 -20.24
N ARG A 153 -4.78 6.18 -19.87
CA ARG A 153 -4.97 6.68 -18.50
C ARG A 153 -6.39 6.45 -18.01
N ARG A 154 -7.40 6.84 -18.80
CA ARG A 154 -8.82 6.70 -18.40
C ARG A 154 -9.20 5.25 -18.15
N GLU A 155 -8.76 4.36 -19.04
CA GLU A 155 -9.14 2.95 -18.93
C GLU A 155 -8.39 2.22 -17.82
N ALA A 156 -7.09 2.48 -17.64
CA ALA A 156 -6.34 1.94 -16.49
C ALA A 156 -6.97 2.38 -15.15
N MET A 157 -7.38 3.64 -15.04
CA MET A 157 -8.11 4.15 -13.87
C MET A 157 -9.43 3.41 -13.69
N SER A 158 -10.24 3.29 -14.75
CA SER A 158 -11.52 2.59 -14.69
C SER A 158 -11.39 1.13 -14.23
N LEU A 159 -10.36 0.42 -14.71
CA LEU A 159 -10.08 -0.96 -14.30
C LEU A 159 -9.65 -1.04 -12.83
N CYS A 160 -8.86 -0.08 -12.36
CA CYS A 160 -8.40 -0.04 -10.98
C CYS A 160 -9.54 0.31 -10.00
N GLU A 161 -10.36 1.31 -10.33
CA GLU A 161 -11.46 1.77 -9.49
C GLU A 161 -12.57 0.72 -9.39
N GLY A 162 -12.81 -0.01 -10.48
CA GLY A 162 -13.92 -0.95 -10.63
C GLY A 162 -15.26 -0.25 -10.85
N THR A 163 -16.32 -1.06 -10.98
CA THR A 163 -17.71 -0.59 -11.13
C THR A 163 -18.59 -1.32 -10.12
N PRO A 164 -19.23 -0.63 -9.14
CA PRO A 164 -19.12 0.81 -8.88
C PRO A 164 -17.71 1.22 -8.44
N LYS A 165 -17.41 2.53 -8.49
CA LYS A 165 -16.11 3.07 -8.06
C LYS A 165 -15.98 2.96 -6.55
N GLU A 166 -15.32 1.89 -6.10
CA GLU A 166 -15.17 1.58 -4.67
C GLU A 166 -13.81 2.01 -4.12
N ARG A 167 -12.88 2.41 -5.00
CA ARG A 167 -11.46 2.56 -4.67
C ARG A 167 -10.93 3.87 -5.20
N THR A 168 -10.16 4.57 -4.37
CA THR A 168 -9.35 5.70 -4.83
C THR A 168 -8.10 5.17 -5.50
N CYS A 169 -8.04 5.28 -6.82
CA CYS A 169 -6.87 4.93 -7.63
C CYS A 169 -6.14 6.18 -8.12
N PHE A 170 -4.90 5.99 -8.57
CA PHE A 170 -4.09 7.02 -9.21
C PHE A 170 -3.25 6.40 -10.32
N ILE A 171 -2.90 7.20 -11.34
CA ILE A 171 -1.96 6.75 -12.38
C ILE A 171 -0.57 6.64 -11.76
N TYR A 172 0.03 5.46 -11.86
CA TYR A 172 1.41 5.22 -11.47
C TYR A 172 2.39 5.43 -12.62
N SER A 173 2.08 4.88 -13.80
CA SER A 173 2.91 5.05 -15.00
C SER A 173 2.11 5.24 -16.28
N VAL A 174 2.76 5.85 -17.26
CA VAL A 174 2.34 5.88 -18.66
C VAL A 174 3.50 5.35 -19.51
N GLY A 175 3.26 4.24 -20.19
CA GLY A 175 4.32 3.45 -20.79
C GLY A 175 5.37 3.08 -19.73
N THR A 176 6.62 3.37 -20.04
CA THR A 176 7.75 3.16 -19.13
C THR A 176 8.00 4.34 -18.19
N LYS A 177 7.31 5.47 -18.35
CA LYS A 177 7.51 6.65 -17.51
C LYS A 177 6.65 6.56 -16.26
N VAL A 178 7.27 6.55 -15.09
CA VAL A 178 6.56 6.66 -13.82
C VAL A 178 6.19 8.13 -13.60
N VAL A 179 4.93 8.35 -13.23
CA VAL A 179 4.36 9.67 -12.92
C VAL A 179 3.94 9.77 -11.45
N PHE A 180 4.14 8.69 -10.68
CA PHE A 180 4.00 8.67 -9.23
C PHE A 180 5.17 9.41 -8.56
N GLY A 181 4.86 10.25 -7.59
CA GLY A 181 5.82 11.07 -6.88
C GLY A 181 5.34 11.49 -5.48
N PRO A 182 6.16 12.25 -4.73
CA PRO A 182 5.83 12.72 -3.39
C PRO A 182 4.53 13.53 -3.30
N ASP A 183 4.12 14.16 -4.40
CA ASP A 183 2.92 15.00 -4.50
C ASP A 183 1.71 14.29 -5.10
N THR A 184 1.83 12.98 -5.42
CA THR A 184 0.66 12.22 -5.89
C THR A 184 -0.39 12.16 -4.80
N LYS A 185 -1.58 12.68 -5.11
CA LYS A 185 -2.76 12.59 -4.25
C LYS A 185 -3.34 11.18 -4.34
N ILE A 186 -3.43 10.52 -3.21
CA ILE A 186 -3.82 9.10 -3.09
C ILE A 186 -4.85 8.88 -1.97
N TYR A 187 -5.55 9.95 -1.61
CA TYR A 187 -6.55 10.02 -0.55
C TYR A 187 -7.86 10.54 -1.14
#